data_AF-A0A3S3DQ79-F1
#
_entry.id   AF-A0A3S3DQ79-F1
#
_cell.length_a   1.000
_cell.length_b   1.000
_cell.length_c   1.000
_cell.angle_alpha   90.00
_cell.angle_beta   90.00
_cell.angle_gamma   90.00
#
_symmetry.space_group_name_H-M   'P 1'
#
loop_
_entity.id
_entity.type
_entity.pdbx_description
1 polymer ?
#
loop_
_entity_poly.entity_id
_entity_poly.type
_entity_poly.pdbx_seq_one_letter_code
_entity_poly.pdbx_strand_id
1 'polypeptide(L)' 'MEDRINTLDELLSDPMVKLVMERDRVQPAELRSLLEEKVRRDDAPVVNDRPVTDRFIPPAHMVAESCHKLWLCG' A
#
# COMPACT_ATOMS: atom_id res chain seq x y z
N MET A 1 6.02 -12.35 -21.49
CA MET A 1 6.99 -12.30 -20.38
C MET A 1 6.19 -11.89 -19.17
N GLU A 2 6.18 -12.71 -18.13
CA GLU A 2 5.49 -12.38 -16.89
C GLU A 2 6.49 -11.61 -16.02
N ASP A 3 6.63 -10.33 -16.32
CA ASP A 3 7.45 -9.40 -15.53
C ASP A 3 6.69 -9.09 -14.25
N ARG A 4 6.59 -10.11 -13.38
CA ARG A 4 5.92 -10.01 -12.09
C ARG A 4 6.90 -9.42 -11.09
N ILE A 5 6.59 -8.21 -10.65
CA ILE A 5 7.25 -7.55 -9.53
C ILE A 5 6.71 -8.20 -8.25
N ASN A 6 7.56 -8.92 -7.53
CA ASN A 6 7.16 -9.68 -6.34
C ASN A 6 7.59 -9.00 -5.04
N THR A 7 8.49 -8.03 -5.12
CA THR A 7 8.97 -7.30 -3.94
C THR A 7 8.80 -5.79 -4.08
N LEU A 8 8.69 -5.11 -2.95
CA LEU A 8 8.65 -3.65 -2.92
C LEU A 8 9.95 -3.06 -3.50
N ASP A 9 11.09 -3.71 -3.29
CA ASP A 9 12.39 -3.27 -3.80
C ASP A 9 12.46 -3.31 -5.33
N GLU A 10 11.92 -4.37 -5.94
CA GLU A 10 11.76 -4.48 -7.39
C GLU A 10 10.86 -3.36 -7.93
N LEU A 11 9.73 -3.09 -7.25
CA LEU A 11 8.80 -2.04 -7.66
C LEU A 11 9.44 -0.65 -7.62
N LEU A 12 10.11 -0.31 -6.52
CA LEU A 12 10.77 0.98 -6.34
C LEU A 12 12.04 1.11 -7.21
N SER A 13 12.55 -0.01 -7.71
CA SER A 13 13.68 -0.05 -8.63
C SER A 13 13.29 0.06 -10.10
N ASP A 14 12.02 -0.20 -10.43
CA ASP A 14 11.49 -0.17 -11.80
C ASP A 14 11.70 1.22 -12.45
N PRO A 15 12.22 1.28 -13.69
CA PRO A 15 12.49 2.55 -14.37
C PRO A 15 11.24 3.42 -14.56
N MET A 16 10.10 2.82 -14.88
CA MET A 16 8.85 3.56 -15.08
C MET A 16 8.36 4.16 -13.76
N VAL A 17 8.42 3.37 -12.69
CA VAL A 17 8.04 3.83 -11.34
C VAL A 17 8.94 4.98 -10.89
N LYS A 18 10.27 4.86 -11.05
CA LYS A 18 11.21 5.93 -10.70
C LYS A 18 10.90 7.24 -11.43
N LEU A 19 10.62 7.19 -12.73
CA LEU A 19 10.26 8.38 -13.51
C LEU A 19 9.00 9.07 -12.99
N VAL A 20 7.98 8.30 -12.61
CA VAL A 20 6.75 8.84 -12.02
C VAL A 20 7.02 9.46 -10.65
N MET A 21 7.80 8.79 -9.81
CA MET A 21 8.18 9.29 -8.49
C MET A 21 8.97 10.59 -8.59
N GLU A 22 9.95 10.68 -9.50
CA GLU A 22 10.71 11.90 -9.75
C GLU A 22 9.81 13.06 -10.20
N ARG A 23 8.89 12.80 -11.15
CA ARG A 23 7.90 13.79 -11.62
C ARG A 23 7.06 14.33 -10.47
N ASP A 24 6.62 13.45 -9.57
CA ASP A 24 5.75 13.78 -8.44
C ASP A 24 6.55 14.17 -7.18
N ARG A 25 7.88 14.29 -7.29
CA ARG A 25 8.81 14.65 -6.21
C ARG A 25 8.79 13.70 -5.00
N VAL A 26 8.53 12.43 -5.25
CA VAL A 26 8.52 11.37 -4.24
C VAL A 26 9.92 10.75 -4.14
N GLN A 27 10.46 10.67 -2.92
CA GLN A 27 11.74 10.01 -2.66
C GLN A 27 11.53 8.51 -2.38
N PRO A 28 12.16 7.59 -3.15
CA PRO A 28 11.96 6.14 -2.98
C PRO A 28 12.31 5.60 -1.59
N ALA A 29 13.40 6.09 -1.00
CA ALA A 29 13.83 5.67 0.32
C ALA A 29 12.81 6.05 1.42
N GLU A 30 12.23 7.25 1.32
CA GLU A 30 11.22 7.73 2.25
C GLU A 30 9.93 6.93 2.12
N LEU A 31 9.46 6.71 0.89
CA LEU A 31 8.27 5.91 0.61
C LEU A 31 8.43 4.48 1.15
N ARG A 32 9.61 3.88 0.98
CA ARG A 32 9.93 2.56 1.52
C ARG A 32 9.78 2.52 3.03
N SER A 33 10.43 3.43 3.75
CA SER A 33 10.36 3.48 5.21
C SER A 33 8.93 3.66 5.72
N LEU A 34 8.13 4.48 5.04
CA LEU A 34 6.71 4.67 5.39
C LEU A 34 5.90 3.39 5.21
N LEU A 35 6.09 2.67 4.10
CA LEU A 35 5.35 1.42 3.84
C LEU A 35 5.79 0.31 4.80
N GLU A 36 7.08 0.16 5.04
CA GLU A 36 7.62 -0.82 6.00
C GLU A 36 7.16 -0.56 7.43
N GLU A 37 7.09 0.71 7.87
CA GLU A 37 6.55 1.07 9.19
C GLU A 37 5.09 0.65 9.35
N LYS A 38 4.30 0.77 8.29
CA LYS A 38 2.87 0.42 8.31
C LYS A 38 2.66 -1.08 8.35
N VAL A 39 3.40 -1.85 7.56
CA VAL A 39 3.34 -3.33 7.61
C VAL A 39 3.75 -3.86 8.98
N ARG A 40 4.80 -3.29 9.60
CA ARG A 40 5.23 -3.71 10.95
C ARG A 40 4.22 -3.40 12.06
N ARG A 41 3.32 -2.44 11.86
CA ARG A 41 2.24 -2.18 12.82
C ARG A 41 1.16 -3.26 12.78
N ASP A 42 0.95 -3.89 11.63
CA ASP A 42 -0.07 -4.93 11.46
C ASP A 42 0.41 -6.30 11.96
N ASP A 43 1.73 -6.57 11.92
CA ASP A 43 2.34 -7.83 12.40
C ASP A 43 2.70 -7.85 13.90
N ALA A 44 2.50 -6.75 14.64
CA ALA A 44 2.79 -6.72 16.06
C ALA A 44 1.70 -7.47 16.84
N PRO A 45 2.03 -8.46 17.71
CA PRO A 45 1.04 -9.10 18.54
C PRO A 45 0.45 -8.03 19.47
N VAL A 46 -0.88 -7.88 19.41
CA VAL A 46 -1.66 -6.95 20.21
C VAL A 46 -1.47 -7.26 21.70
N VAL A 47 -0.43 -6.68 22.29
CA VAL A 47 -0.25 -6.60 23.74
C VAL A 47 -0.57 -5.17 24.10
N ASN A 48 -1.85 -4.85 24.23
CA ASN A 48 -2.42 -3.88 25.18
C ASN A 48 -3.92 -3.70 24.90
N ASP A 49 -4.73 -3.97 25.94
CA ASP A 49 -6.19 -3.86 26.02
C ASP A 49 -6.74 -2.45 25.70
N ARG A 50 -6.76 -2.06 24.42
CA ARG A 50 -7.60 -0.97 23.93
C ARG A 50 -8.26 -1.41 22.62
N PRO A 51 -9.58 -1.23 22.45
CA PRO A 51 -10.23 -1.50 21.19
C PRO A 51 -9.87 -0.36 20.23
N VAL A 52 -8.63 -0.37 19.76
CA VAL A 52 -8.32 0.27 18.48
C VAL A 52 -9.07 -0.58 17.50
N THR A 53 -10.21 -0.07 17.02
CA THR A 53 -10.86 -0.61 15.83
C THR A 53 -9.81 -0.60 14.73
N ASP A 54 -9.15 -1.73 14.59
CA ASP A 54 -8.29 -2.07 13.50
C ASP A 54 -9.16 -1.89 12.25
N ARG A 55 -9.01 -0.74 11.61
CA ARG A 55 -9.75 -0.44 10.39
C ARG A 55 -9.07 -1.30 9.34
N PHE A 56 -9.49 -2.55 9.27
CA PHE A 56 -9.21 -3.41 8.14
C PHE A 56 -9.71 -2.67 6.90
N ILE A 57 -8.79 -2.05 6.17
CA ILE A 57 -9.10 -1.44 4.88
C ILE A 57 -8.91 -2.57 3.87
N PRO A 58 -10.00 -3.12 3.32
CA PRO A 58 -9.86 -4.16 2.32
C PRO A 58 -9.06 -3.61 1.12
N PRO A 59 -8.25 -4.44 0.47
CA PRO A 59 -7.51 -4.07 -0.74
C PRO A 59 -8.34 -3.24 -1.73
N ALA A 60 -7.71 -2.27 -2.37
CA ALA A 60 -8.40 -1.27 -3.19
C ALA A 60 -9.29 -1.88 -4.28
N HIS A 61 -8.93 -3.03 -4.85
CA HIS A 61 -9.76 -3.74 -5.84
C HIS A 61 -11.09 -4.25 -5.25
N MET A 62 -11.11 -4.68 -3.98
CA MET A 62 -12.33 -5.06 -3.28
C MET A 62 -13.20 -3.84 -2.92
N VAL A 63 -12.57 -2.71 -2.57
CA VAL A 63 -13.29 -1.45 -2.33
C VAL A 63 -13.91 -0.94 -3.62
N ALA A 64 -13.19 -0.99 -4.74
CA ALA A 64 -13.71 -0.56 -6.04
C ALA A 64 -14.93 -1.38 -6.46
N GLU A 65 -14.88 -2.72 -6.35
CA GLU A 65 -16.02 -3.59 -6.68
C GLU A 65 -17.24 -3.32 -5.81
N SER A 66 -17.04 -3.18 -4.50
CA SER A 66 -18.13 -2.91 -3.56
C SER A 66 -18.70 -1.50 -3.75
N CYS A 67 -17.86 -0.50 -4.00
CA CYS A 67 -18.27 0.88 -4.27
C CYS A 67 -19.12 0.97 -5.55
N HIS A 68 -18.75 0.22 -6.60
CA HIS A 68 -19.50 0.19 -7.85
C HIS A 68 -20.85 -0.52 -7.70
N LYS A 69 -20.90 -1.65 -6.98
CA LYS A 69 -22.17 -2.34 -6.64
C LYS A 69 -23.11 -1.46 -5.81
N LEU A 70 -22.56 -0.62 -4.96
CA LEU A 70 -23.30 0.27 -4.07
C LEU A 70 -23.53 1.68 -4.64
N TRP A 71 -23.08 1.96 -5.87
CA TRP A 71 -23.19 3.28 -6.52
C TRP A 71 -22.55 4.44 -5.72
N LEU A 72 -21.53 4.15 -4.94
CA LEU A 72 -20.86 5.12 -4.07
C LEU A 72 -19.71 5.85 -4.76
N CYS A 73 -19.24 5.35 -5.90
CA CYS A 73 -18.17 5.91 -6.71
C CYS A 73 -18.73 6.15 -8.13
N GLY A 74 -18.80 7.42 -8.53
CA GLY A 74 -19.28 7.88 -9.85
C GLY A 74 -18.14 8.11 -10.84
#